data_AF-A0A520A3H6-F1
#
_entry.id   AF-A0A520A3H6-F1
#
_cell.length_a   1.000
_cell.length_b   1.000
_cell.length_c   1.000
_cell.angle_alpha   90.00
_cell.angle_beta   90.00
_cell.angle_gamma   90.00
#
_symmetry.space_group_name_H-M   'P 1'
#
loop_
_entity.id
_entity.type
_entity.pdbx_description
1 polymer ?
#
loop_
_entity_poly.entity_id
_entity_poly.type
_entity_poly.pdbx_seq_one_letter_code
_entity_poly.pdbx_strand_id
1 'polypeptide(L)'
;KFFLKDLVAQGEGKILNVASVASKTPGPYQAVYHATKAFVHSFNEAVRAEIKGTGVTLTSLLPGVTDTDFFAKADMLGSKVVEGEMADPADVAKDGYEAMLAGKDMVISGLKNKLQVAMGNITPDHLQAEMTGKMQEPASGKDS
;
A
#
# COMPACT_ATOMS: atom_id res chain seq x y z
N LYS A 1 23.22 -0.45 -6.72
CA LYS A 1 22.94 -0.20 -8.15
C LYS A 1 21.69 0.68 -8.20
N PHE A 2 21.74 1.88 -8.78
CA PHE A 2 20.64 2.86 -8.73
C PHE A 2 19.86 2.86 -10.05
N PHE A 3 18.93 1.91 -10.22
CA PHE A 3 18.19 1.67 -11.47
C PHE A 3 17.56 2.93 -12.07
N LEU A 4 17.08 3.85 -11.23
CA LEU A 4 16.45 5.08 -11.67
C LEU A 4 17.38 5.94 -12.53
N LYS A 5 18.66 6.07 -12.15
CA LYS A 5 19.63 6.87 -12.92
C LYS A 5 19.86 6.30 -14.30
N ASP A 6 19.94 4.97 -14.39
CA ASP A 6 20.14 4.26 -15.66
C ASP A 6 18.93 4.42 -16.58
N LEU A 7 17.71 4.26 -16.05
CA LEU A 7 16.46 4.44 -16.82
C LEU A 7 16.27 5.88 -17.30
N VAL A 8 16.58 6.87 -16.45
CA VAL A 8 16.50 8.29 -16.83
C VAL A 8 17.52 8.62 -17.93
N ALA A 9 18.74 8.06 -17.84
CA ALA A 9 19.74 8.24 -18.89
C ALA A 9 19.33 7.58 -20.22
N GLN A 10 18.58 6.48 -20.17
CA GLN A 10 18.01 5.81 -21.34
C GLN A 10 16.79 6.54 -21.93
N GLY A 11 16.15 7.43 -21.15
CA GLY A 11 14.95 8.15 -21.58
C GLY A 11 13.68 7.28 -21.59
N GLU A 12 13.74 6.07 -21.04
CA GLU A 12 12.61 5.14 -20.99
C GLU A 12 12.70 4.23 -19.77
N GLY A 13 11.56 3.92 -19.15
CA GLY A 13 11.53 3.00 -18.04
C GLY A 13 10.24 3.02 -17.25
N LYS A 14 9.95 1.92 -16.56
CA LYS A 14 8.80 1.80 -15.67
C LYS A 14 9.24 1.15 -14.37
N ILE A 15 8.86 1.76 -13.25
CA ILE A 15 9.15 1.26 -11.90
C ILE A 15 7.82 1.09 -11.17
N LEU A 16 7.59 -0.10 -10.61
CA LEU A 16 6.46 -0.40 -9.75
C LEU A 16 6.95 -0.60 -8.31
N ASN A 17 6.48 0.24 -7.39
CA ASN A 17 6.73 0.11 -5.96
C ASN A 17 5.51 -0.45 -5.24
N VAL A 18 5.71 -1.48 -4.40
CA VAL A 18 4.63 -2.10 -3.62
C VAL A 18 4.49 -1.40 -2.26
N ALA A 19 3.50 -0.53 -2.16
CA ALA A 19 3.06 0.14 -0.95
C ALA A 19 1.99 -0.69 -0.23
N SER A 20 0.91 -0.07 0.26
CA SER A 20 -0.28 -0.71 0.85
C SER A 20 -1.39 0.32 1.04
N VAL A 21 -2.64 -0.11 1.21
CA VAL A 21 -3.69 0.77 1.78
C VAL A 21 -3.29 1.33 3.15
N ALA A 22 -2.41 0.64 3.88
CA ALA A 22 -1.79 1.13 5.12
C ALA A 22 -0.98 2.43 4.94
N SER A 23 -0.59 2.78 3.71
CA SER A 23 0.03 4.08 3.40
C SER A 23 -0.89 5.28 3.65
N LYS A 24 -2.18 5.06 3.84
CA LYS A 24 -3.22 6.11 3.87
C LYS A 24 -3.90 6.31 5.21
N THR A 25 -3.58 5.50 6.21
CA THR A 25 -4.20 5.55 7.54
C THR A 25 -3.18 5.22 8.62
N PRO A 26 -3.22 5.82 9.82
CA PRO A 26 -2.47 5.34 10.96
C PRO A 26 -2.95 3.94 11.39
N GLY A 27 -2.04 3.07 11.82
CA GLY A 27 -2.35 1.70 12.26
C GLY A 27 -1.72 1.36 13.60
N PRO A 28 -2.47 1.42 14.71
CA PRO A 28 -2.03 0.89 16.00
C PRO A 28 -1.61 -0.58 15.90
N TYR A 29 -0.70 -1.05 16.75
CA TYR A 29 -0.08 -2.39 16.67
C TYR A 29 0.82 -2.65 15.45
N GLN A 30 0.67 -1.85 14.38
CA GLN A 30 1.47 -1.93 13.14
C GLN A 30 2.05 -0.54 12.74
N ALA A 31 2.35 0.32 13.72
CA ALA A 31 2.70 1.73 13.47
C ALA A 31 3.90 1.90 12.54
N VAL A 32 4.97 1.12 12.73
CA VAL A 32 6.17 1.17 11.87
C VAL A 32 5.85 0.71 10.45
N TYR A 33 5.00 -0.31 10.29
CA TYR A 33 4.57 -0.78 8.98
C TYR A 33 3.79 0.29 8.23
N HIS A 34 2.78 0.90 8.88
CA HIS A 34 1.98 1.98 8.29
C HIS A 34 2.87 3.17 7.90
N ALA A 35 3.76 3.61 8.79
CA ALA A 35 4.70 4.70 8.51
C ALA A 35 5.63 4.39 7.33
N THR A 36 6.17 3.17 7.27
CA THR A 36 7.05 2.72 6.18
C THR A 36 6.31 2.70 4.84
N LYS A 37 5.06 2.22 4.83
CA LYS A 37 4.24 2.19 3.61
C LYS A 37 3.82 3.60 3.19
N ALA A 38 3.55 4.50 4.12
CA ALA A 38 3.33 5.92 3.82
C ALA A 38 4.57 6.56 3.18
N PHE A 39 5.77 6.27 3.70
CA PHE A 39 7.03 6.70 3.11
C PHE A 39 7.18 6.20 1.67
N VAL A 40 6.94 4.91 1.39
CA VAL A 40 7.06 4.37 0.03
C VAL A 40 6.16 5.12 -0.96
N HIS A 41 4.91 5.40 -0.56
CA HIS A 41 3.98 6.14 -1.40
C HIS A 41 4.43 7.60 -1.61
N SER A 42 4.80 8.30 -0.53
CA SER A 42 5.29 9.69 -0.62
C SER A 42 6.57 9.82 -1.44
N PHE A 43 7.52 8.89 -1.25
CA PHE A 43 8.75 8.79 -2.04
C PHE A 43 8.45 8.59 -3.52
N ASN A 44 7.51 7.69 -3.85
CA ASN A 44 7.11 7.44 -5.22
C ASN A 44 6.59 8.70 -5.91
N GLU A 45 5.67 9.43 -5.26
CA GLU A 45 5.09 10.66 -5.79
C GLU A 45 6.14 11.78 -5.96
N ALA A 46 7.01 11.96 -4.97
CA ALA A 46 8.07 12.97 -5.02
C ALA A 46 9.05 12.70 -6.18
N VAL A 47 9.58 11.48 -6.27
CA VAL A 47 10.53 11.10 -7.33
C VAL A 47 9.88 11.15 -8.71
N ARG A 48 8.61 10.71 -8.82
CA ARG A 48 7.85 10.83 -10.07
C ARG A 48 7.77 12.27 -10.56
N ALA A 49 7.56 13.23 -9.65
CA ALA A 49 7.53 14.64 -9.98
C ALA A 49 8.92 15.17 -10.40
N GLU A 50 9.99 14.76 -9.71
CA GLU A 50 11.37 15.15 -10.01
C GLU A 50 11.84 14.71 -11.41
N ILE A 51 11.41 13.53 -11.86
CA ILE A 51 11.83 12.96 -13.16
C ILE A 51 10.84 13.23 -14.30
N LYS A 52 9.86 14.12 -14.10
CA LYS A 52 8.83 14.41 -15.12
C LYS A 52 9.48 14.83 -16.44
N GLY A 53 9.03 14.21 -17.54
CA GLY A 53 9.54 14.50 -18.89
C GLY A 53 10.76 13.66 -19.31
N THR A 54 11.29 12.80 -18.44
CA THR A 54 12.41 11.89 -18.76
C THR A 54 12.01 10.63 -19.52
N GLY A 55 10.71 10.40 -19.76
CA GLY A 55 10.19 9.15 -20.33
C GLY A 55 10.13 7.96 -19.34
N VAL A 56 10.56 8.16 -18.09
CA VAL A 56 10.45 7.19 -17.01
C VAL A 56 9.19 7.44 -16.18
N THR A 57 8.46 6.38 -15.83
CA THR A 57 7.28 6.46 -14.95
C THR A 57 7.44 5.61 -13.68
N LEU A 58 7.01 6.16 -12.55
CA LEU A 58 6.90 5.45 -11.27
C LEU A 58 5.44 5.22 -10.91
N THR A 59 5.09 4.01 -10.48
CA THR A 59 3.74 3.62 -10.06
C THR A 59 3.78 3.02 -8.66
N SER A 60 2.89 3.45 -7.78
CA SER A 60 2.69 2.86 -6.46
C SER A 60 1.48 1.92 -6.46
N LEU A 61 1.70 0.63 -6.20
CA LEU A 61 0.62 -0.34 -5.95
C LEU A 61 0.29 -0.34 -4.46
N LEU A 62 -0.99 -0.16 -4.12
CA LEU A 62 -1.51 -0.19 -2.75
C LEU A 62 -2.46 -1.38 -2.59
N PRO A 63 -1.95 -2.57 -2.21
CA PRO A 63 -2.78 -3.71 -1.88
C PRO A 63 -3.49 -3.51 -0.55
N GLY A 64 -4.70 -4.07 -0.45
CA GLY A 64 -5.39 -4.33 0.81
C GLY A 64 -4.99 -5.67 1.41
N VAL A 65 -5.94 -6.34 2.08
CA VAL A 65 -5.75 -7.70 2.58
C VAL A 65 -5.64 -8.66 1.39
N THR A 66 -4.51 -9.36 1.29
CA THR A 66 -4.17 -10.25 0.15
C THR A 66 -3.69 -11.59 0.69
N ASP A 67 -4.14 -12.68 0.07
CA ASP A 67 -3.87 -14.05 0.52
C ASP A 67 -2.40 -14.44 0.27
N THR A 68 -1.56 -14.09 1.23
CA THR A 68 -0.11 -14.31 1.21
C THR A 68 0.37 -14.62 2.62
N ASP A 69 1.60 -15.13 2.73
CA ASP A 69 2.27 -15.35 4.02
C ASP A 69 2.50 -14.07 4.86
N PHE A 70 2.12 -12.89 4.36
CA PHE A 70 2.31 -11.62 5.06
C PHE A 70 1.69 -11.64 6.47
N PHE A 71 0.44 -12.08 6.60
CA PHE A 71 -0.27 -12.02 7.89
C PHE A 71 0.26 -13.01 8.91
N ALA A 72 0.77 -14.16 8.46
CA ALA A 72 1.50 -15.10 9.29
C ALA A 72 2.80 -14.47 9.82
N LYS A 73 3.58 -13.81 8.94
CA LYS A 73 4.84 -13.17 9.31
C LYS A 73 4.67 -11.91 10.16
N ALA A 74 3.54 -11.23 10.03
CA ALA A 74 3.21 -10.04 10.79
C ALA A 74 2.54 -10.34 12.15
N ASP A 75 2.37 -11.62 12.51
CA ASP A 75 1.65 -12.08 13.72
C ASP A 75 0.20 -11.54 13.80
N MET A 76 -0.46 -11.48 12.64
CA MET A 76 -1.78 -10.88 12.46
C MET A 76 -2.90 -11.92 12.25
N LEU A 77 -2.59 -13.22 12.27
CA LEU A 77 -3.56 -14.29 11.98
C LEU A 77 -4.74 -14.36 12.96
N GLY A 78 -4.56 -13.84 14.19
CA GLY A 78 -5.63 -13.75 15.18
C GLY A 78 -6.45 -12.45 15.11
N SER A 79 -6.14 -11.53 14.21
CA SER A 79 -6.84 -10.23 14.14
C SER A 79 -8.07 -10.28 13.24
N LYS A 80 -8.97 -9.31 13.42
CA LYS A 80 -10.16 -9.17 12.55
C LYS A 80 -9.82 -8.78 11.12
N VAL A 81 -8.59 -8.34 10.84
CA VAL A 81 -8.13 -7.99 9.49
C VAL A 81 -8.21 -9.18 8.54
N VAL A 82 -8.04 -10.40 9.06
CA VAL A 82 -7.96 -11.63 8.25
C VAL A 82 -9.24 -12.49 8.29
N GLU A 83 -10.27 -12.07 9.01
CA GLU A 83 -11.56 -12.79 9.11
C GLU A 83 -12.41 -12.68 7.82
N GLY A 84 -12.08 -11.74 6.95
CA GLY A 84 -12.77 -11.50 5.68
C GLY A 84 -12.12 -12.19 4.48
N GLU A 85 -12.79 -12.08 3.33
CA GLU A 85 -12.25 -12.52 2.04
C GLU A 85 -10.97 -11.76 1.68
N MET A 86 -9.88 -12.50 1.46
CA MET A 86 -8.60 -11.96 1.01
C MET A 86 -8.55 -11.90 -0.52
N ALA A 87 -7.87 -10.90 -1.07
CA ALA A 87 -7.66 -10.81 -2.51
C ALA A 87 -6.65 -11.86 -2.99
N ASP A 88 -6.86 -12.40 -4.21
CA ASP A 88 -5.89 -13.25 -4.90
C ASP A 88 -4.63 -12.42 -5.24
N PRO A 89 -3.41 -12.86 -4.85
CA PRO A 89 -2.16 -12.22 -5.22
C PRO A 89 -1.98 -11.99 -6.71
N ALA A 90 -2.50 -12.89 -7.56
CA ALA A 90 -2.39 -12.78 -9.01
C ALA A 90 -3.21 -11.59 -9.53
N ASP A 91 -4.40 -11.36 -8.99
CA ASP A 91 -5.24 -10.20 -9.33
C ASP A 91 -4.59 -8.89 -8.86
N VAL A 92 -4.03 -8.88 -7.65
CA VAL A 92 -3.30 -7.73 -7.12
C VAL A 92 -2.07 -7.39 -7.96
N ALA A 93 -1.33 -8.41 -8.39
CA ALA A 93 -0.16 -8.25 -9.26
C ALA A 93 -0.58 -7.73 -10.64
N LYS A 94 -1.68 -8.23 -11.19
CA LYS A 94 -2.25 -7.78 -12.47
C LYS A 94 -2.64 -6.31 -12.40
N ASP A 95 -3.35 -5.88 -11.36
CA ASP A 95 -3.72 -4.47 -11.14
C ASP A 95 -2.49 -3.56 -11.16
N GLY A 96 -1.43 -3.96 -10.43
CA GLY A 96 -0.16 -3.23 -10.38
C GLY A 96 0.54 -3.15 -11.73
N TYR A 97 0.61 -4.27 -12.44
CA TYR A 97 1.26 -4.37 -13.74
C TYR A 97 0.55 -3.52 -14.80
N GLU A 98 -0.77 -3.62 -14.90
CA GLU A 98 -1.56 -2.83 -15.86
C GLU A 98 -1.47 -1.32 -15.58
N ALA A 99 -1.51 -0.92 -14.31
CA ALA A 99 -1.34 0.48 -13.93
C ALA A 99 0.06 1.01 -14.27
N MET A 100 1.10 0.20 -14.05
CA MET A 100 2.49 0.53 -14.41
C MET A 100 2.64 0.71 -15.92
N LEU A 101 2.10 -0.23 -16.72
CA LEU A 101 2.13 -0.13 -18.19
C LEU A 101 1.44 1.15 -18.67
N ALA A 102 0.27 1.47 -18.10
CA ALA A 102 -0.47 2.70 -18.37
C ALA A 102 0.21 3.97 -17.83
N GLY A 103 1.31 3.86 -17.10
CA GLY A 103 2.07 4.99 -16.56
C GLY A 103 1.34 5.74 -15.45
N LYS A 104 0.37 5.12 -14.78
CA LYS A 104 -0.35 5.73 -13.65
C LYS A 104 0.61 6.00 -12.49
N ASP A 105 0.34 7.04 -11.73
CA ASP A 105 1.03 7.37 -10.48
C ASP A 105 0.77 6.33 -9.39
N MET A 106 -0.48 5.89 -9.27
CA MET A 106 -0.92 4.98 -8.22
C MET A 106 -2.04 4.04 -8.69
N VAL A 107 -2.12 2.85 -8.07
CA VAL A 107 -3.29 1.98 -8.13
C VAL A 107 -3.57 1.38 -6.75
N ILE A 108 -4.82 1.48 -6.31
CA ILE A 108 -5.35 0.74 -5.16
C ILE A 108 -6.03 -0.51 -5.72
N SER A 109 -5.58 -1.69 -5.32
CA SER A 109 -6.15 -2.95 -5.82
C SER A 109 -7.45 -3.28 -5.09
N GLY A 110 -8.51 -3.62 -5.84
CA GLY A 110 -9.84 -3.93 -5.30
C GLY A 110 -10.75 -2.72 -5.01
N LEU A 111 -12.05 -2.85 -5.33
CA LEU A 111 -13.03 -1.76 -5.18
C LEU A 111 -13.32 -1.41 -3.70
N LYS A 112 -13.40 -2.42 -2.83
CA LYS A 112 -13.61 -2.22 -1.38
C LYS A 112 -12.49 -1.34 -0.79
N ASN A 113 -11.23 -1.62 -1.16
CA ASN A 113 -10.06 -0.87 -0.73
C ASN A 113 -10.09 0.58 -1.24
N LYS A 114 -10.50 0.80 -2.51
CA LYS A 114 -10.67 2.15 -3.06
C LYS A 114 -11.69 2.96 -2.26
N LEU A 115 -12.83 2.36 -1.93
CA LEU A 115 -13.87 3.01 -1.15
C LEU A 115 -13.39 3.32 0.28
N GLN A 116 -12.70 2.37 0.93
CA GLN A 116 -12.11 2.57 2.25
C GLN A 116 -11.14 3.78 2.26
N VAL A 117 -10.20 3.83 1.33
CA VAL A 117 -9.23 4.93 1.25
C VAL A 117 -9.93 6.27 0.96
N ALA A 118 -10.95 6.27 0.09
CA ALA A 118 -11.71 7.49 -0.22
C ALA A 118 -12.45 8.04 1.02
N MET A 119 -13.06 7.17 1.83
CA MET A 119 -13.70 7.57 3.09
C MET A 119 -12.68 8.01 4.15
N GLY A 120 -11.50 7.39 4.17
CA GLY A 120 -10.39 7.77 5.05
C GLY A 120 -9.97 9.23 4.85
N ASN A 121 -9.93 9.73 3.61
CA ASN A 121 -9.49 11.10 3.31
C ASN A 121 -10.36 12.21 3.94
N ILE A 122 -11.59 11.91 4.33
CA ILE A 122 -12.50 12.86 5.02
C ILE A 122 -12.62 12.57 6.52
N THR A 123 -11.99 11.50 7.00
CA THR A 123 -12.07 11.05 8.38
C THR A 123 -10.82 11.52 9.14
N PRO A 124 -10.97 12.23 10.28
CA PRO A 124 -9.83 12.60 11.12
C PRO A 124 -8.92 11.41 11.48
N ASP A 125 -7.61 11.63 11.47
CA ASP A 125 -6.60 10.58 11.70
C ASP A 125 -6.79 9.80 13.01
N HIS A 126 -7.23 10.47 14.09
CA HIS A 126 -7.46 9.80 15.37
C HIS A 126 -8.63 8.80 15.30
N LEU A 127 -9.68 9.10 14.54
CA LEU A 127 -10.80 8.17 14.31
C LEU A 127 -10.37 7.03 13.41
N GLN A 128 -9.60 7.32 12.36
CA GLN A 128 -9.02 6.28 11.52
C GLN A 128 -8.10 5.34 12.31
N ALA A 129 -7.30 5.88 13.21
CA ALA A 129 -6.44 5.12 14.11
C ALA A 129 -7.26 4.24 15.05
N GLU A 130 -8.33 4.76 15.65
CA GLU A 130 -9.21 3.97 16.52
C GLU A 130 -9.90 2.83 15.76
N MET A 131 -10.47 3.11 14.59
CA MET A 131 -11.12 2.11 13.75
C MET A 131 -10.13 1.03 13.29
N THR A 132 -8.96 1.45 12.83
CA THR A 132 -7.89 0.53 12.38
C THR A 132 -7.36 -0.29 13.55
N GLY A 133 -7.20 0.32 14.73
CA GLY A 133 -6.78 -0.33 15.97
C GLY A 133 -7.73 -1.45 16.40
N LYS A 134 -9.05 -1.21 16.35
CA LYS A 134 -10.06 -2.25 16.65
C LYS A 134 -10.02 -3.45 15.71
N MET A 135 -9.54 -3.25 14.47
CA MET A 135 -9.38 -4.31 13.49
C MET A 135 -8.06 -5.07 13.68
N GLN A 136 -6.99 -4.33 14.02
CA GLN A 136 -5.62 -4.86 14.17
C GLN A 136 -5.32 -5.39 15.57
N GLU A 137 -6.22 -5.19 16.53
CA GLU A 137 -6.08 -5.68 17.90
C GLU A 137 -5.75 -7.19 17.91
N PRO A 138 -4.65 -7.60 18.58
CA PRO A 138 -4.29 -9.00 18.69
C PRO A 138 -5.37 -9.80 19.44
N ALA A 139 -5.63 -11.04 19.03
CA ALA A 139 -6.55 -11.94 19.72
C ALA A 139 -6.22 -12.15 21.22
N SER A 140 -4.96 -11.93 21.63
CA SER A 140 -4.48 -12.10 23.00
C SER A 140 -4.83 -10.94 23.95
N GLY A 141 -5.49 -9.88 23.49
CA GLY A 141 -5.91 -8.73 24.31
C GLY A 141 -6.95 -9.03 25.40
N LYS A 142 -7.25 -10.30 25.70
CA LYS A 142 -8.05 -10.72 26.86
C LYS A 142 -7.22 -11.09 28.10
N ASP A 143 -5.90 -11.21 27.98
CA ASP A 143 -5.02 -11.65 29.08
C ASP A 143 -3.89 -10.65 29.40
N SER A 144 -4.22 -9.36 29.55
CA SER A 144 -3.32 -8.36 30.17
C SER A 144 -4.08 -7.44 31.10
#